data_AF-A0A6S7LRP3-F1
#
_entry.id   AF-A0A6S7LRP3-F1
#
_cell.length_a   1.000
_cell.length_b   1.000
_cell.length_c   1.000
_cell.angle_alpha   90.00
_cell.angle_beta   90.00
_cell.angle_gamma   90.00
#
_symmetry.space_group_name_H-M   'P 1'
#
loop_
_entity.id
_entity.type
_entity.pdbx_description
1 polymer ?
#
loop_
_entity_poly.entity_id
_entity_poly.type
_entity_poly.pdbx_seq_one_letter_code
_entity_poly.pdbx_strand_id
1 'polypeptide(L)'
;MAARSLLPLRRFNRLLTNTHVGAVPIFQGKCYGTKSENTSGYSFDMSEELRALRDMARKFSREEILPVAAEHDRTGEYPWEIIKKAHGLGLLNTHVPEEYGGLGLGSTESCLITEEIAYSCTGIQTAMEGNGLA
;
A
#
# COMPACT_ATOMS: atom_id res chain seq x y z
N MET A 1 -40.13 -16.25 8.94
CA MET A 1 -39.19 -16.77 7.92
C MET A 1 -38.09 -15.74 7.71
N ALA A 2 -37.15 -15.68 8.65
CA ALA A 2 -35.83 -16.33 8.60
C ALA A 2 -34.78 -15.39 7.99
N ALA A 3 -34.20 -14.59 8.90
CA ALA A 3 -33.06 -13.73 8.69
C ALA A 3 -31.87 -14.53 8.13
N ARG A 4 -31.38 -14.15 6.95
CA ARG A 4 -30.18 -14.73 6.32
C ARG A 4 -29.02 -13.74 6.45
N SER A 5 -28.19 -14.01 7.46
CA SER A 5 -26.75 -13.80 7.49
C SER A 5 -26.21 -12.41 7.09
N LEU A 6 -26.44 -11.42 7.95
CA LEU A 6 -25.42 -10.42 8.26
C LEU A 6 -24.25 -11.12 8.98
N LEU A 7 -23.43 -11.84 8.21
CA LEU A 7 -22.14 -12.32 8.70
C LEU A 7 -21.30 -11.09 9.07
N PRO A 8 -20.76 -11.03 10.28
CA PRO A 8 -20.55 -9.76 10.92
C PRO A 8 -19.22 -9.16 10.48
N LEU A 9 -19.28 -7.93 9.96
CA LEU A 9 -18.15 -6.98 9.88
C LEU A 9 -17.35 -6.87 11.20
N ARG A 10 -17.90 -7.35 12.33
CA ARG A 10 -17.21 -7.49 13.62
C ARG A 10 -16.08 -8.52 13.64
N ARG A 11 -16.04 -9.53 12.76
CA ARG A 11 -14.98 -10.55 12.77
C ARG A 11 -13.72 -10.10 12.01
N PHE A 12 -13.87 -9.24 11.00
CA PHE A 12 -12.74 -8.57 10.34
C PHE A 12 -12.19 -7.44 11.22
N ASN A 13 -13.07 -6.67 11.87
CA ASN A 13 -12.65 -5.59 12.76
C ASN A 13 -11.88 -6.09 14.00
N ARG A 14 -12.10 -7.34 14.44
CA ARG A 14 -11.35 -7.96 15.55
C ARG A 14 -9.93 -8.40 15.17
N LEU A 15 -9.66 -8.60 13.87
CA LEU A 15 -8.29 -8.82 13.39
C LEU A 15 -7.51 -7.51 13.30
N LEU A 16 -8.19 -6.38 13.07
CA LEU A 16 -7.57 -5.06 13.01
C LEU A 16 -7.31 -4.44 14.40
N THR A 17 -8.11 -4.76 15.42
CA THR A 17 -7.95 -4.20 16.78
C THR A 17 -6.94 -4.94 17.66
N ASN A 18 -6.47 -6.12 17.26
CA ASN A 18 -5.46 -6.89 18.01
C ASN A 18 -4.06 -6.82 17.39
N THR A 19 -3.91 -6.26 16.20
CA THR A 19 -2.65 -5.63 15.80
C THR A 19 -2.65 -4.26 16.44
N HIS A 20 -1.77 -4.07 17.42
CA HIS A 20 -1.33 -2.75 17.82
C HIS A 20 -1.22 -1.84 16.59
N VAL A 21 -1.61 -0.58 16.73
CA VAL A 21 -1.27 0.54 15.84
C VAL A 21 0.25 0.77 15.78
N GLY A 22 1.06 -0.29 15.88
CA GLY A 22 2.47 -0.30 16.25
C GLY A 22 3.25 -1.42 15.57
N ALA A 23 2.85 -1.86 14.39
CA ALA A 23 3.67 -2.74 13.56
C ALA A 23 3.43 -2.52 12.05
N VAL A 24 3.18 -1.28 11.61
CA VAL A 24 3.66 -0.94 10.26
C VAL A 24 5.17 -1.07 10.36
N PRO A 25 5.85 -1.92 9.57
CA PRO A 25 7.30 -1.94 9.57
C PRO A 25 7.76 -0.51 9.35
N ILE A 26 8.44 0.06 10.35
CA ILE A 26 8.94 1.43 10.30
C ILE A 26 10.02 1.41 9.23
N PHE A 27 9.64 1.68 7.99
CA PHE A 27 10.56 1.96 6.92
C PHE A 27 11.20 3.30 7.28
N GLN A 28 12.38 3.25 7.92
CA GLN A 28 13.08 4.47 8.28
C GLN A 28 13.31 5.27 6.99
N GLY A 29 12.69 6.45 6.91
CA GLY A 29 12.70 7.36 5.76
C GLY A 29 14.10 7.90 5.42
N LYS A 30 14.96 7.03 4.92
CA LYS A 30 16.29 7.36 4.43
C LYS A 30 16.41 6.80 3.03
N CYS A 31 16.18 7.66 2.05
CA CYS A 31 16.41 7.45 0.62
C CYS A 31 17.86 7.01 0.36
N TYR A 32 18.18 5.73 0.53
CA TYR A 32 19.48 5.22 0.13
C TYR A 32 19.25 3.82 -0.42
N GLY A 33 19.53 3.67 -1.72
CA GLY A 33 19.89 2.37 -2.28
C GLY A 33 20.87 1.68 -1.31
N THR A 34 20.79 0.35 -1.27
CA THR A 34 21.57 -0.52 -0.37
C THR A 34 22.91 0.13 -0.02
N LYS A 35 23.22 0.29 1.27
CA LYS A 35 24.63 0.42 1.67
C LYS A 35 25.31 -0.88 1.25
N SER A 36 25.80 -0.94 0.01
CA SER A 36 26.66 -2.01 -0.42
C SER A 36 27.94 -1.85 0.38
N GLU A 37 28.21 -2.79 1.28
CA GLU A 37 29.44 -2.78 2.04
C GLU A 37 30.68 -3.04 1.15
N ASN A 38 30.51 -3.26 -0.17
CA ASN A 38 31.66 -3.54 -1.04
C ASN A 38 31.45 -3.33 -2.56
N THR A 39 30.83 -2.23 -3.00
CA THR A 39 30.80 -1.89 -4.44
C THR A 39 31.40 -0.52 -4.69
N SER A 40 32.60 -0.47 -5.25
CA SER A 40 33.19 0.72 -5.85
C SER A 40 32.48 1.03 -7.19
N GLY A 41 31.20 1.38 -7.17
CA GLY A 41 30.39 1.63 -8.37
C GLY A 41 28.88 1.78 -8.14
N TYR A 42 28.10 1.86 -9.22
CA TYR A 42 26.64 1.90 -9.18
C TYR A 42 26.06 0.53 -8.80
N SER A 43 24.97 0.53 -8.02
CA SER A 43 24.20 -0.67 -7.68
C SER A 43 22.75 -0.51 -8.12
N PHE A 44 22.21 -1.55 -8.73
CA PHE A 44 20.78 -1.66 -9.10
C PHE A 44 20.04 -2.66 -8.21
N ASP A 45 20.70 -3.20 -7.18
CA ASP A 45 20.09 -4.11 -6.25
C ASP A 45 19.14 -3.36 -5.30
N MET A 46 17.97 -3.96 -5.04
CA MET A 46 17.05 -3.46 -4.03
C MET A 46 17.57 -3.76 -2.62
N SER A 47 17.25 -2.91 -1.66
CA SER A 47 17.42 -3.24 -0.25
C SER A 47 16.39 -4.28 0.18
N GLU A 48 16.64 -4.93 1.32
CA GLU A 48 15.67 -5.84 1.92
C GLU A 48 14.37 -5.11 2.29
N GLU A 49 14.50 -3.86 2.73
CA GLU A 49 13.38 -2.97 2.99
C GLU A 49 12.56 -2.69 1.71
N LEU A 50 13.21 -2.29 0.61
CA LEU A 50 12.52 -2.09 -0.67
C LEU A 50 11.85 -3.38 -1.18
N ARG A 51 12.51 -4.54 -1.01
CA ARG A 51 11.89 -5.85 -1.34
C ARG A 51 10.65 -6.12 -0.50
N ALA A 52 10.72 -5.89 0.81
CA ALA A 52 9.58 -6.09 1.71
C ALA A 52 8.42 -5.14 1.36
N LEU A 53 8.71 -3.88 1.04
CA LEU A 53 7.72 -2.90 0.60
C LEU A 53 7.03 -3.32 -0.69
N ARG A 54 7.82 -3.73 -1.69
CA ARG A 54 7.30 -4.28 -2.96
C ARG A 54 6.41 -5.49 -2.72
N ASP A 55 6.86 -6.46 -1.91
CA ASP A 55 6.12 -7.70 -1.70
C ASP A 55 4.80 -7.45 -0.96
N MET A 56 4.77 -6.47 -0.03
CA MET A 56 3.55 -6.01 0.61
C MET A 56 2.58 -5.35 -0.38
N ALA A 57 3.06 -4.39 -1.19
CA ALA A 57 2.25 -3.72 -2.21
C ALA A 57 1.71 -4.71 -3.26
N ARG A 58 2.56 -5.64 -3.71
CA ARG A 58 2.21 -6.73 -4.64
C ARG A 58 1.11 -7.62 -4.09
N LYS A 59 1.23 -8.01 -2.82
CA LYS A 59 0.23 -8.84 -2.16
C LYS A 59 -1.11 -8.13 -2.11
N PHE A 60 -1.13 -6.87 -1.65
CA PHE A 60 -2.34 -6.05 -1.60
C PHE A 60 -2.97 -5.90 -2.98
N SER A 61 -2.16 -5.59 -3.99
CA SER A 61 -2.60 -5.44 -5.38
C SER A 61 -3.30 -6.71 -5.90
N ARG A 62 -2.68 -7.88 -5.70
CA ARG A 62 -3.22 -9.17 -6.18
C ARG A 62 -4.45 -9.66 -5.42
N GLU A 63 -4.48 -9.47 -4.11
CA GLU A 63 -5.53 -10.01 -3.24
C GLU A 63 -6.75 -9.09 -3.13
N GLU A 64 -6.55 -7.76 -3.19
CA GLU A 64 -7.61 -6.79 -2.90
C GLU A 64 -8.06 -5.98 -4.13
N ILE A 65 -7.16 -5.71 -5.09
CA ILE A 65 -7.47 -4.87 -6.26
C ILE A 65 -7.85 -5.71 -7.47
N LEU A 66 -6.99 -6.67 -7.84
CA LEU A 66 -7.15 -7.47 -9.05
C LEU A 66 -8.55 -8.14 -9.17
N PRO A 67 -9.14 -8.71 -8.10
CA PRO A 67 -10.44 -9.37 -8.21
C PRO A 67 -11.62 -8.45 -8.52
N VAL A 68 -11.51 -7.16 -8.18
CA VAL A 68 -12.60 -6.18 -8.30
C VAL A 68 -12.37 -5.14 -9.41
N ALA A 69 -11.17 -5.09 -9.98
CA ALA A 69 -10.77 -4.13 -11.02
C ALA A 69 -11.75 -4.07 -12.20
N ALA A 70 -12.14 -5.22 -12.75
CA ALA A 70 -13.02 -5.28 -13.93
C ALA A 70 -14.49 -4.88 -13.63
N GLU A 71 -14.93 -4.94 -12.37
CA GLU A 71 -16.23 -4.41 -11.99
C GLU A 71 -16.18 -2.89 -11.88
N HIS A 72 -15.18 -2.36 -11.17
CA HIS A 72 -14.99 -0.92 -11.01
C HIS A 72 -14.80 -0.19 -12.35
N ASP A 73 -14.10 -0.80 -13.31
CA ASP A 73 -13.96 -0.24 -14.66
C ASP A 73 -15.30 -0.18 -15.41
N ARG A 74 -16.14 -1.21 -15.28
CA ARG A 74 -17.47 -1.26 -15.94
C ARG A 74 -18.49 -0.33 -15.30
N THR A 75 -18.49 -0.21 -13.99
CA THR A 75 -19.50 0.57 -13.25
C THR A 75 -19.08 2.03 -13.06
N GLY A 76 -17.79 2.33 -13.09
CA GLY A 76 -17.25 3.64 -12.72
C GLY A 76 -17.41 3.98 -11.24
N GLU A 77 -17.79 3.01 -10.40
CA GLU A 77 -17.96 3.23 -8.97
C GLU A 77 -16.63 3.49 -8.29
N TYR A 78 -16.59 4.52 -7.45
CA TYR A 78 -15.37 4.90 -6.74
C TYR A 78 -14.97 3.83 -5.69
N PRO A 79 -13.71 3.35 -5.69
CA PRO A 79 -13.27 2.18 -4.95
C PRO A 79 -12.99 2.46 -3.45
N TRP A 80 -13.95 3.05 -2.74
CA TRP A 80 -13.79 3.52 -1.35
C TRP A 80 -13.24 2.47 -0.39
N GLU A 81 -13.68 1.23 -0.50
CA GLU A 81 -13.26 0.15 0.39
C GLU A 81 -11.79 -0.24 0.17
N ILE A 82 -11.32 -0.19 -1.07
CA ILE A 82 -9.90 -0.41 -1.40
C ILE A 82 -9.05 0.73 -0.84
N ILE A 83 -9.47 1.99 -1.05
CA ILE A 83 -8.75 3.17 -0.56
C ILE A 83 -8.58 3.13 0.96
N LYS A 84 -9.64 2.81 1.71
CA LYS A 84 -9.56 2.70 3.17
C LYS A 84 -8.62 1.59 3.63
N LYS A 85 -8.63 0.44 2.96
CA LYS A 85 -7.71 -0.67 3.25
C LYS A 85 -6.26 -0.27 2.95
N ALA A 86 -6.01 0.36 1.80
CA ALA A 86 -4.69 0.86 1.42
C ALA A 86 -4.16 1.88 2.45
N HIS A 87 -5.01 2.80 2.92
CA HIS A 87 -4.68 3.75 3.98
C HIS A 87 -4.28 3.05 5.27
N GLY A 88 -5.05 2.04 5.70
CA GLY A 88 -4.76 1.27 6.92
C GLY A 88 -3.46 0.47 6.87
N LEU A 89 -2.97 0.16 5.66
CA LEU A 89 -1.68 -0.52 5.43
C LEU A 89 -0.51 0.45 5.23
N GLY A 90 -0.75 1.76 5.18
CA GLY A 90 0.28 2.76 4.90
C GLY A 90 0.70 2.85 3.42
N LEU A 91 -0.15 2.39 2.49
CA LEU A 91 0.11 2.46 1.04
C LEU A 91 -0.41 3.76 0.39
N LEU A 92 -0.80 4.75 1.20
CA LEU A 92 -1.26 6.08 0.77
C LEU A 92 -0.48 7.15 1.51
N ASN A 93 -0.33 8.32 0.88
CA ASN A 93 0.33 9.49 1.47
C ASN A 93 1.74 9.18 2.00
N THR A 94 2.46 8.32 1.29
CA THR A 94 3.75 7.74 1.69
C THR A 94 4.83 8.79 1.91
N HIS A 95 4.78 9.90 1.17
CA HIS A 95 5.72 11.02 1.22
C HIS A 95 5.51 11.97 2.40
N VAL A 96 4.39 11.86 3.13
CA VAL A 96 4.10 12.76 4.25
C VAL A 96 5.17 12.55 5.34
N PRO A 97 5.85 13.62 5.82
CA PRO A 97 6.86 13.51 6.85
C PRO A 97 6.37 12.82 8.14
N GLU A 98 7.27 12.12 8.83
CA GLU A 98 6.97 11.44 10.09
C GLU A 98 6.46 12.39 11.18
N GLU A 99 6.90 13.66 11.18
CA GLU A 99 6.43 14.71 12.12
C GLU A 99 4.91 14.99 12.02
N TYR A 100 4.30 14.66 10.88
CA TYR A 100 2.86 14.76 10.64
C TYR A 100 2.15 13.41 10.73
N GLY A 101 2.83 12.36 11.19
CA GLY A 101 2.28 11.01 11.30
C GLY A 101 2.28 10.21 9.99
N GLY A 102 3.03 10.67 8.97
CA GLY A 102 3.25 9.92 7.74
C GLY A 102 4.45 8.97 7.82
N LEU A 103 4.81 8.36 6.68
CA LEU A 103 5.91 7.40 6.59
C LEU A 103 7.24 8.02 6.12
N GLY A 104 7.23 9.27 5.64
CA GLY A 104 8.44 9.95 5.17
C GLY A 104 9.20 9.21 4.06
N LEU A 105 8.49 8.43 3.24
CA LEU A 105 9.10 7.63 2.18
C LEU A 105 9.57 8.51 1.02
N GLY A 106 10.64 8.08 0.37
CA GLY A 106 11.19 8.74 -0.81
C GLY A 106 10.42 8.45 -2.09
N SER A 107 10.90 9.05 -3.19
CA SER A 107 10.33 8.85 -4.52
C SER A 107 10.51 7.41 -5.01
N THR A 108 11.63 6.75 -4.70
CA THR A 108 11.90 5.38 -5.15
C THR A 108 10.91 4.38 -4.53
N GLU A 109 10.68 4.50 -3.22
CA GLU A 109 9.70 3.70 -2.48
C GLU A 109 8.29 3.93 -3.03
N SER A 110 7.94 5.20 -3.26
CA SER A 110 6.63 5.55 -3.81
C SER A 110 6.44 4.98 -5.22
N CYS A 111 7.42 5.14 -6.12
CA CYS A 111 7.37 4.55 -7.46
C CYS A 111 7.19 3.02 -7.42
N LEU A 112 7.86 2.33 -6.50
CA LEU A 112 7.78 0.88 -6.37
C LEU A 112 6.40 0.42 -5.90
N ILE A 113 5.79 1.14 -4.95
CA ILE A 113 4.41 0.91 -4.53
C ILE A 113 3.47 1.14 -5.72
N THR A 114 3.59 2.30 -6.37
CA THR A 114 2.76 2.69 -7.51
C THR A 114 2.80 1.66 -8.64
N GLU A 115 3.98 1.13 -8.98
CA GLU A 115 4.14 0.10 -10.00
C GLU A 115 3.36 -1.19 -9.66
N GLU A 116 3.48 -1.67 -8.42
CA GLU A 116 2.79 -2.89 -7.99
C GLU A 116 1.27 -2.70 -7.91
N ILE A 117 0.77 -1.53 -7.51
CA ILE A 117 -0.67 -1.22 -7.52
C ILE A 117 -1.20 -1.08 -8.96
N ALA A 118 -0.46 -0.35 -9.81
CA ALA A 118 -0.82 -0.11 -11.21
C ALA A 118 -0.91 -1.42 -12.01
N TYR A 119 -0.12 -2.45 -11.65
CA TYR A 119 -0.21 -3.78 -12.25
C TYR A 119 -1.64 -4.36 -12.26
N SER A 120 -2.44 -4.10 -11.22
CA SER A 120 -3.80 -4.64 -11.14
C SER A 120 -4.84 -3.73 -11.78
N CYS A 121 -4.78 -2.43 -11.50
CA CYS A 121 -5.70 -1.45 -12.09
C CYS A 121 -5.12 -0.03 -11.99
N THR A 122 -4.82 0.57 -13.14
CA THR A 122 -4.29 1.94 -13.21
C THR A 122 -5.33 3.00 -12.81
N GLY A 123 -6.63 2.75 -13.03
CA GLY A 123 -7.70 3.66 -12.60
C GLY A 123 -7.81 3.77 -11.08
N ILE A 124 -7.79 2.63 -10.38
CA ILE A 124 -7.80 2.58 -8.91
C ILE A 124 -6.48 3.16 -8.36
N GLN A 125 -5.34 2.81 -8.97
CA GLN A 125 -4.05 3.39 -8.59
C GLN A 125 -4.04 4.92 -8.74
N THR A 126 -4.59 5.47 -9.82
CA THR A 126 -4.70 6.92 -10.01
C THR A 126 -5.53 7.58 -8.91
N ALA A 127 -6.64 6.94 -8.50
CA ALA A 127 -7.45 7.43 -7.38
C ALA A 127 -6.69 7.40 -6.04
N MET A 128 -5.79 6.44 -5.85
CA MET A 128 -4.89 6.37 -4.68
C MET A 128 -3.83 7.47 -4.71
N GLU A 129 -3.12 7.59 -5.83
CA GLU A 129 -2.01 8.53 -6.07
C GLU A 129 -2.46 9.99 -6.06
N GLY A 130 -3.70 10.27 -6.46
CA GLY A 130 -4.24 11.64 -6.53
C GLY A 130 -4.12 12.42 -5.22
N ASN A 131 -4.04 11.75 -4.07
CA ASN A 131 -3.82 12.38 -2.78
C ASN A 131 -2.40 12.95 -2.60
N GLY A 132 -1.41 12.45 -3.37
CA GLY A 132 -0.02 12.87 -3.31
C GLY A 132 0.38 13.94 -4.32
N LEU A 133 -0.58 14.53 -5.05
CA LEU A 133 -0.35 15.63 -5.99
C LEU A 133 -0.40 17.03 -5.34
N ALA A 134 -0.56 17.09 -4.02
CA ALA A 134 -0.73 18.33 -3.26
C ALA A 134 0.60 18.97 -2.83
#